data_AF-H4GK93-F1
#
_entry.id   AF-H4GK93-F1
#
_cell.length_a   1.000
_cell.length_b   1.000
_cell.length_c   1.000
_cell.angle_alpha   90.00
_cell.angle_beta   90.00
_cell.angle_gamma   90.00
#
_symmetry.space_group_name_H-M   'P 1'
#
loop_
_entity.id
_entity.type
_entity.pdbx_description
1 polymer ?
#
loop_
_entity_poly.entity_id
_entity_poly.type
_entity_poly.pdbx_seq_one_letter_code
_entity_poly.pdbx_strand_id
1 'polypeptide(L)'
;MKTLEKVNYKGFIWPLVVGVIMWCMTPIRPDGLSAIAWQMFTVFVATIIGCITKPLPISGTTLLGLVVTVLLGLAPVESIKSASGVVTNSGILSAFSNSASWLIAMAFIMAAGITKTGLGNRIAYNMIKLFGKRSIGIAYAITGLELIMGGLIPSNSARSGGVVWPIVESISETYDSKPDEKLRKKIGAFLDFMAFHANIISTALFVTGAAPNIVAQAMAAKAHYQMTWIGWFTTAIVPVVICAIIIPWLIYKMFPPEIKETPNAKAWSEGKLAEMGKMSVPEKIMTAVFVMAILMWVLAGFFDIQQFEAAYVAFLAVVILLITGVLKVDDLLKEKGAWNILIWLSILVFMASKLTDYGFIGWFAKTVQSGLHGISWGVVLAVLVLVMFYSHYFFASGTAHVTALYLPFLTVSVAAGAPLALSAMMLALTTTIMASTTHYANGPASILASTGYVSQSEWWKYNFVLGLVYLVIFGVTVPLWGKVIGLW
;
A
#
# COMPACT_ATOMS: atom_id res chain seq x y z
N MET A 1 29.47 -20.33 2.07
CA MET A 1 29.18 -19.60 0.81
C MET A 1 30.31 -19.89 -0.17
N LYS A 2 30.02 -20.29 -1.43
CA LYS A 2 31.06 -20.61 -2.45
C LYS A 2 31.33 -19.47 -3.44
N THR A 3 30.37 -18.59 -3.66
CA THR A 3 30.48 -17.38 -4.51
C THR A 3 29.73 -16.23 -3.85
N LEU A 4 30.03 -15.00 -4.25
CA LEU A 4 29.28 -13.81 -3.83
C LEU A 4 27.85 -13.84 -4.38
N GLU A 5 26.93 -13.24 -3.63
CA GLU A 5 25.57 -12.99 -4.10
C GLU A 5 25.58 -11.95 -5.24
N LYS A 6 24.66 -12.09 -6.19
CA LYS A 6 24.60 -11.18 -7.35
C LYS A 6 24.04 -9.82 -6.94
N VAL A 7 24.80 -8.76 -7.18
CA VAL A 7 24.40 -7.37 -6.92
C VAL A 7 24.17 -6.61 -8.23
N ASN A 8 23.12 -5.79 -8.29
CA ASN A 8 22.83 -4.93 -9.44
C ASN A 8 23.63 -3.63 -9.37
N TYR A 9 24.93 -3.69 -9.68
CA TYR A 9 25.79 -2.50 -9.61
C TYR A 9 25.37 -1.36 -10.53
N LYS A 10 24.75 -1.67 -11.69
CA LYS A 10 24.22 -0.66 -12.61
C LYS A 10 23.13 0.19 -11.95
N GLY A 11 22.37 -0.37 -11.00
CA GLY A 11 21.37 0.36 -10.23
C GLY A 11 21.95 1.50 -9.39
N PHE A 12 23.25 1.50 -9.07
CA PHE A 12 23.89 2.57 -8.29
C PHE A 12 24.24 3.81 -9.11
N ILE A 13 24.29 3.71 -10.44
CA ILE A 13 24.78 4.80 -11.30
C ILE A 13 23.92 6.06 -11.12
N TRP A 14 22.60 5.94 -11.32
CA TRP A 14 21.68 7.08 -11.21
C TRP A 14 21.60 7.73 -9.83
N PRO A 15 21.41 6.99 -8.72
CA PRO A 15 21.35 7.62 -7.40
C PRO A 15 22.67 8.29 -7.02
N LEU A 16 23.82 7.74 -7.41
CA LEU A 16 25.13 8.36 -7.17
C LEU A 16 25.35 9.59 -8.04
N VAL A 17 25.09 9.51 -9.34
CA VAL A 17 25.28 10.64 -10.27
C VAL A 17 24.39 11.81 -9.85
N VAL A 18 23.10 11.56 -9.64
CA VAL A 18 22.17 12.63 -9.21
C VAL A 18 22.54 13.16 -7.83
N GLY A 19 22.87 12.28 -6.88
CA GLY A 19 23.31 12.67 -5.54
C GLY A 19 24.56 13.55 -5.55
N VAL A 20 25.59 13.17 -6.30
CA VAL A 20 26.84 13.94 -6.41
C VAL A 20 26.60 15.28 -7.09
N ILE A 21 25.86 15.32 -8.21
CA ILE A 21 25.55 16.57 -8.91
C ILE A 21 24.79 17.52 -7.96
N MET A 22 23.69 17.07 -7.35
CA MET A 22 22.91 17.90 -6.43
C MET A 22 23.73 18.36 -5.22
N TRP A 23 24.62 17.50 -4.71
CA TRP A 23 25.52 17.85 -3.62
C TRP A 23 26.49 18.96 -4.03
N CYS A 24 27.12 18.83 -5.20
CA CYS A 24 27.99 19.85 -5.78
C CYS A 24 27.24 21.16 -6.08
N MET A 25 25.93 21.11 -6.30
CA MET A 25 25.06 22.29 -6.48
C MET A 25 24.68 23.00 -5.17
N THR A 26 25.12 22.55 -4.00
CA THR A 26 24.85 23.22 -2.71
C THR A 26 25.20 24.73 -2.69
N PRO A 27 26.28 25.21 -3.35
CA PRO A 27 26.57 26.64 -3.43
C PRO A 27 25.54 27.45 -4.21
N ILE A 28 24.87 26.82 -5.19
CA ILE A 28 23.84 27.43 -6.03
C ILE A 28 22.41 26.99 -5.64
N ARG A 29 22.24 26.52 -4.40
CA ARG A 29 20.93 26.13 -3.89
C ARG A 29 19.96 27.33 -3.90
N PRO A 30 18.65 27.08 -4.00
CA PRO A 30 17.67 28.17 -4.02
C PRO A 30 17.74 29.10 -2.80
N ASP A 31 17.45 30.38 -3.04
CA ASP A 31 17.47 31.41 -2.02
C ASP A 31 16.53 31.10 -0.85
N GLY A 32 16.98 31.41 0.36
CA GLY A 32 16.22 31.17 1.59
C GLY A 32 16.25 29.72 2.11
N LEU A 33 16.88 28.79 1.40
CA LEU A 33 17.07 27.41 1.87
C LEU A 33 18.41 27.23 2.58
N SER A 34 18.44 26.52 3.70
CA SER A 34 19.70 26.22 4.42
C SER A 34 20.53 25.16 3.69
N ALA A 35 21.85 25.19 3.85
CA ALA A 35 22.74 24.19 3.23
C ALA A 35 22.42 22.77 3.72
N ILE A 36 22.17 22.61 5.03
CA ILE A 36 21.82 21.33 5.64
C ILE A 36 20.48 20.79 5.11
N ALA A 37 19.49 21.65 4.86
CA ALA A 37 18.22 21.25 4.25
C ALA A 37 18.42 20.74 2.81
N TRP A 38 19.22 21.45 2.01
CA TRP A 38 19.53 21.03 0.64
C TRP A 38 20.34 19.73 0.57
N GLN A 39 21.31 19.57 1.47
CA GLN A 39 22.12 18.36 1.59
C GLN A 39 21.28 17.16 2.03
N MET A 40 20.41 17.33 3.03
CA MET A 40 19.46 16.29 3.43
C MET A 40 18.49 15.94 2.29
N PHE A 41 18.00 16.94 1.56
CA PHE A 41 17.17 16.75 0.37
C PHE A 41 17.89 15.95 -0.71
N THR A 42 19.17 16.25 -0.94
CA THR A 42 20.03 15.53 -1.88
C THR A 42 20.14 14.04 -1.51
N VAL A 43 20.46 13.73 -0.26
CA VAL A 43 20.58 12.33 0.21
C VAL A 43 19.23 11.62 0.16
N PHE A 44 18.14 12.31 0.50
CA PHE A 44 16.79 11.78 0.36
C PHE A 44 16.48 11.44 -1.11
N VAL A 45 16.65 12.38 -2.04
CA VAL A 45 16.42 12.17 -3.48
C VAL A 45 17.27 11.02 -4.02
N ALA A 46 18.56 10.97 -3.69
CA ALA A 46 19.44 9.86 -4.08
C ALA A 46 18.93 8.51 -3.55
N THR A 47 18.47 8.46 -2.29
CA THR A 47 17.89 7.25 -1.68
C THR A 47 16.62 6.82 -2.40
N ILE A 48 15.74 7.76 -2.74
CA ILE A 48 14.51 7.49 -3.51
C ILE A 48 14.83 6.99 -4.92
N ILE A 49 15.75 7.64 -5.63
CA ILE A 49 16.21 7.18 -6.95
C ILE A 49 16.76 5.76 -6.84
N GLY A 50 17.53 5.46 -5.80
CA GLY A 50 18.00 4.10 -5.52
C GLY A 50 16.84 3.12 -5.33
N CYS A 51 15.80 3.50 -4.59
CA CYS A 51 14.61 2.65 -4.42
C CYS A 51 13.90 2.35 -5.75
N ILE A 52 14.01 3.25 -6.74
CA ILE A 52 13.46 3.10 -8.09
C ILE A 52 14.38 2.24 -8.96
N THR A 53 15.70 2.52 -8.98
CA THR A 53 16.69 1.82 -9.82
C THR A 53 17.11 0.46 -9.27
N LYS A 54 16.75 0.15 -8.02
CA LYS A 54 16.93 -1.14 -7.34
C LYS A 54 18.37 -1.69 -7.44
N PRO A 55 19.40 -0.96 -6.97
CA PRO A 55 20.74 -1.53 -6.82
C PRO A 55 20.78 -2.66 -5.79
N LEU A 56 19.96 -2.50 -4.74
CA LEU A 56 19.68 -3.46 -3.68
C LEU A 56 18.16 -3.50 -3.46
N PRO A 57 17.64 -4.51 -2.72
CA PRO A 57 16.29 -4.45 -2.17
C PRO A 57 16.06 -3.15 -1.38
N ILE A 58 14.79 -2.73 -1.25
CA ILE A 58 14.44 -1.42 -0.68
C ILE A 58 15.07 -1.19 0.70
N SER A 59 15.05 -2.20 1.59
CA SER A 59 15.68 -2.14 2.91
C SER A 59 17.18 -1.94 2.85
N GLY A 60 17.88 -2.62 1.96
CA GLY A 60 19.32 -2.43 1.74
C GLY A 60 19.63 -1.03 1.20
N THR A 61 18.83 -0.53 0.27
CA THR A 61 18.99 0.81 -0.30
C THR A 61 18.73 1.91 0.73
N THR A 62 17.66 1.80 1.52
CA THR A 62 17.36 2.77 2.59
C THR A 62 18.39 2.69 3.71
N LEU A 63 18.89 1.51 4.06
CA LEU A 63 19.99 1.37 5.03
C LEU A 63 21.26 2.09 4.54
N LEU A 64 21.60 1.94 3.26
CA LEU A 64 22.71 2.71 2.67
C LEU A 64 22.44 4.21 2.75
N GLY A 65 21.23 4.68 2.42
CA GLY A 65 20.84 6.09 2.57
C GLY A 65 20.95 6.60 4.01
N LEU A 66 20.55 5.80 4.99
CA LEU A 66 20.70 6.12 6.42
C LEU A 66 22.17 6.23 6.82
N VAL A 67 23.01 5.28 6.40
CA VAL A 67 24.45 5.30 6.65
C VAL A 67 25.09 6.54 6.03
N VAL A 68 24.77 6.86 4.78
CA VAL A 68 25.25 8.07 4.10
C VAL A 68 24.79 9.34 4.83
N THR A 69 23.57 9.37 5.36
CA THR A 69 23.05 10.49 6.15
C THR A 69 23.92 10.76 7.39
N VAL A 70 24.34 9.70 8.10
CA VAL A 70 25.24 9.82 9.27
C VAL A 70 26.65 10.18 8.84
N LEU A 71 27.19 9.52 7.79
CA LEU A 71 28.55 9.75 7.30
C LEU A 71 28.77 11.22 6.87
N LEU A 72 27.73 11.86 6.34
CA LEU A 72 27.77 13.26 5.93
C LEU A 72 27.43 14.25 7.05
N GLY A 73 27.24 13.77 8.29
CA GLY A 73 26.95 14.62 9.46
C GLY A 73 25.54 15.21 9.48
N LEU A 74 24.61 14.66 8.68
CA LEU A 74 23.23 15.15 8.57
C LEU A 74 22.29 14.57 9.63
N ALA A 75 22.74 13.56 10.38
CA ALA A 75 22.00 13.02 11.53
C ALA A 75 22.97 12.37 12.52
N PRO A 76 22.75 12.53 13.84
CA PRO A 76 23.49 11.78 14.85
C PRO A 76 22.99 10.34 14.95
N VAL A 77 23.78 9.46 15.59
CA VAL A 77 23.34 8.08 15.85
C VAL A 77 22.30 8.04 16.97
N GLU A 78 22.65 8.63 18.10
CA GLU A 78 21.74 8.85 19.23
C GLU A 78 21.11 10.25 19.17
N SER A 79 19.92 10.39 19.74
CA SER A 79 19.24 11.68 19.80
C SER A 79 19.97 12.63 20.74
N ILE A 80 20.30 13.82 20.24
CA ILE A 80 20.92 14.88 21.03
C ILE A 80 19.84 15.59 21.83
N LYS A 81 20.07 15.73 23.14
CA LYS A 81 19.16 16.41 24.07
C LYS A 81 19.80 17.71 24.57
N SER A 82 18.98 18.73 24.82
CA SER A 82 19.39 19.93 25.54
C SER A 82 19.70 19.61 27.01
N ALA A 83 20.30 20.56 27.72
CA ALA A 83 20.50 20.48 29.18
C ALA A 83 19.17 20.31 29.96
N SER A 84 18.04 20.73 29.36
CA SER A 84 16.69 20.54 29.89
C SER A 84 16.04 19.20 29.51
N GLY A 85 16.76 18.32 28.81
CA GLY A 85 16.28 16.99 28.41
C GLY A 85 15.44 16.94 27.14
N VAL A 86 15.22 18.09 26.46
CA VAL A 86 14.44 18.17 25.22
C VAL A 86 15.29 17.68 24.05
N VAL A 87 14.75 16.78 23.21
CA VAL A 87 15.44 16.32 22.00
C VAL A 87 15.54 17.48 21.01
N THR A 88 16.75 17.95 20.74
CA THR A 88 17.03 19.04 19.80
C THR A 88 17.39 18.51 18.41
N ASN A 89 17.92 17.30 18.33
CA ASN A 89 18.24 16.65 17.06
C ASN A 89 18.05 15.14 17.19
N SER A 90 16.99 14.61 16.57
CA SER A 90 16.67 13.17 16.59
C SER A 90 17.75 12.33 15.91
N GLY A 91 18.22 11.27 16.56
CA GLY A 91 19.22 10.36 15.99
C GLY A 91 18.58 9.22 15.19
N ILE A 92 19.36 8.52 14.37
CA ILE A 92 18.85 7.47 13.48
C ILE A 92 18.19 6.31 14.23
N LEU A 93 18.58 6.02 15.48
CA LEU A 93 17.97 4.93 16.24
C LEU A 93 16.50 5.22 16.60
N SER A 94 16.14 6.50 16.74
CA SER A 94 14.75 6.92 16.96
C SER A 94 13.84 6.66 15.75
N ALA A 95 14.41 6.41 14.56
CA ALA A 95 13.64 6.04 13.38
C ALA A 95 12.76 4.81 13.65
N PHE A 96 13.31 3.82 14.37
CA PHE A 96 12.69 2.52 14.60
C PHE A 96 11.67 2.53 15.75
N SER A 97 11.40 3.67 16.39
CA SER A 97 10.28 3.82 17.33
C SER A 97 9.01 4.36 16.66
N ASN A 98 8.93 4.28 15.33
CA ASN A 98 7.79 4.76 14.55
C ASN A 98 6.57 3.81 14.71
N SER A 99 5.47 4.32 15.26
CA SER A 99 4.24 3.54 15.50
C SER A 99 3.65 2.95 14.23
N ALA A 100 3.63 3.70 13.13
CA ALA A 100 3.12 3.23 11.84
C ALA A 100 3.92 2.01 11.32
N SER A 101 5.24 2.03 11.46
CA SER A 101 6.10 0.91 11.05
C SER A 101 5.88 -0.33 11.90
N TRP A 102 5.71 -0.17 13.22
CA TRP A 102 5.41 -1.27 14.14
C TRP A 102 4.02 -1.87 13.96
N LEU A 103 3.00 -1.02 13.78
CA LEU A 103 1.64 -1.45 13.45
C LEU A 103 1.65 -2.42 12.26
N ILE A 104 2.35 -2.04 11.19
CA ILE A 104 2.41 -2.88 9.99
C ILE A 104 3.17 -4.18 10.26
N ALA A 105 4.33 -4.11 10.92
CA ALA A 105 5.11 -5.30 11.22
C ALA A 105 4.26 -6.34 11.98
N MET A 106 3.50 -5.90 12.98
CA MET A 106 2.58 -6.76 13.73
C MET A 106 1.41 -7.25 12.89
N ALA A 107 0.86 -6.43 12.00
CA ALA A 107 -0.19 -6.87 11.08
C ALA A 107 0.31 -7.93 10.08
N PHE A 108 1.57 -7.87 9.62
CA PHE A 108 2.18 -8.93 8.79
C PHE A 108 2.27 -10.25 9.55
N ILE A 109 2.70 -10.20 10.81
CA ILE A 109 2.77 -11.38 11.68
C ILE A 109 1.37 -11.98 11.92
N MET A 110 0.36 -11.13 12.13
CA MET A 110 -1.04 -11.56 12.27
C MET A 110 -1.55 -12.26 11.00
N ALA A 111 -1.21 -11.73 9.82
CA ALA A 111 -1.56 -12.33 8.53
C ALA A 111 -0.90 -13.68 8.29
N ALA A 112 0.31 -13.89 8.79
CA ALA A 112 0.94 -15.22 8.79
C ALA A 112 0.07 -16.23 9.56
N GLY A 113 -0.57 -15.81 10.66
CA GLY A 113 -1.53 -16.63 11.41
C GLY A 113 -2.79 -17.00 10.61
N ILE A 114 -3.35 -16.06 9.85
CA ILE A 114 -4.52 -16.31 8.98
C ILE A 114 -4.19 -17.34 7.91
N THR A 115 -3.01 -17.22 7.30
CA THR A 115 -2.55 -18.17 6.27
C THR A 115 -2.26 -19.53 6.88
N LYS A 116 -1.56 -19.58 8.01
CA LYS A 116 -1.18 -20.81 8.71
C LYS A 116 -2.37 -21.63 9.20
N THR A 117 -3.43 -20.96 9.65
CA THR A 117 -4.66 -21.64 10.14
C THR A 117 -5.57 -22.15 9.02
N GLY A 118 -5.39 -21.69 7.78
CA GLY A 118 -6.31 -22.01 6.67
C GLY A 118 -7.61 -21.19 6.67
N LEU A 119 -7.75 -20.21 7.58
CA LEU A 119 -8.94 -19.36 7.69
C LEU A 119 -9.23 -18.61 6.37
N GLY A 120 -8.19 -18.09 5.71
CA GLY A 120 -8.34 -17.42 4.41
C GLY A 120 -8.99 -18.31 3.34
N ASN A 121 -8.56 -19.57 3.26
CA ASN A 121 -9.11 -20.56 2.33
C ASN A 121 -10.58 -20.88 2.65
N ARG A 122 -10.92 -21.00 3.93
CA ARG A 122 -12.31 -21.26 4.33
C ARG A 122 -13.24 -20.12 3.95
N ILE A 123 -12.82 -18.87 4.14
CA ILE A 123 -13.62 -17.69 3.74
C ILE A 123 -13.81 -17.70 2.22
N ALA A 124 -12.75 -17.94 1.48
CA ALA A 124 -12.79 -18.03 0.02
C ALA A 124 -13.79 -19.08 -0.50
N TYR A 125 -13.69 -20.32 -0.03
CA TYR A 125 -14.58 -21.39 -0.50
C TYR A 125 -16.04 -21.15 -0.12
N ASN A 126 -16.32 -20.49 1.01
CA ASN A 126 -17.70 -20.10 1.33
C ASN A 126 -18.24 -19.04 0.37
N MET A 127 -17.43 -18.05 -0.01
CA MET A 127 -17.82 -17.03 -1.00
C MET A 127 -18.15 -17.66 -2.36
N ILE A 128 -17.32 -18.58 -2.83
CA ILE A 128 -17.53 -19.24 -4.14
C ILE A 128 -18.73 -20.19 -4.10
N LYS A 129 -18.94 -20.89 -2.99
CA LYS A 129 -20.15 -21.72 -2.81
C LYS A 129 -21.44 -20.91 -2.94
N LEU A 130 -21.46 -19.68 -2.42
CA LEU A 130 -22.65 -18.82 -2.42
C LEU A 130 -22.93 -18.19 -3.79
N PHE A 131 -21.91 -17.67 -4.47
CA PHE A 131 -22.09 -16.87 -5.68
C PHE A 131 -21.59 -17.54 -6.97
N GLY A 132 -20.96 -18.71 -6.87
CA GLY A 132 -20.18 -19.30 -7.96
C GLY A 132 -20.97 -19.95 -9.10
N LYS A 133 -22.31 -19.92 -9.12
CA LYS A 133 -23.11 -20.55 -10.20
C LYS A 133 -22.98 -19.84 -11.56
N ARG A 134 -22.53 -18.58 -11.57
CA ARG A 134 -22.24 -17.81 -12.79
C ARG A 134 -20.88 -17.12 -12.64
N SER A 135 -20.18 -16.96 -13.75
CA SER A 135 -18.85 -16.31 -13.83
C SER A 135 -18.82 -14.92 -13.18
N ILE A 136 -19.81 -14.07 -13.47
CA ILE A 136 -19.93 -12.75 -12.83
C ILE A 136 -20.17 -12.86 -11.31
N GLY A 137 -20.87 -13.90 -10.87
CA GLY A 137 -21.03 -14.20 -9.44
C GLY A 137 -19.70 -14.59 -8.80
N ILE A 138 -18.85 -15.35 -9.49
CA ILE A 138 -17.47 -15.63 -9.03
C ILE A 138 -16.66 -14.32 -8.94
N ALA A 139 -16.78 -13.41 -9.90
CA ALA A 139 -16.09 -12.11 -9.84
C ALA A 139 -16.49 -11.28 -8.61
N TYR A 140 -17.79 -11.20 -8.30
CA TYR A 140 -18.26 -10.57 -7.06
C TYR A 140 -17.85 -11.36 -5.81
N ALA A 141 -17.77 -12.69 -5.88
CA ALA A 141 -17.25 -13.52 -4.78
C ALA A 141 -15.79 -13.20 -4.46
N ILE A 142 -14.94 -13.11 -5.50
CA ILE A 142 -13.53 -12.72 -5.40
C ILE A 142 -13.41 -11.29 -4.87
N THR A 143 -14.25 -10.37 -5.36
CA THR A 143 -14.27 -8.97 -4.89
C THR A 143 -14.63 -8.90 -3.40
N GLY A 144 -15.68 -9.62 -2.97
CA GLY A 144 -16.07 -9.69 -1.56
C GLY A 144 -15.01 -10.38 -0.70
N LEU A 145 -14.38 -11.44 -1.19
CA LEU A 145 -13.26 -12.11 -0.53
C LEU A 145 -12.10 -11.14 -0.32
N GLU A 146 -11.67 -10.41 -1.35
CA GLU A 146 -10.62 -9.38 -1.25
C GLU A 146 -11.02 -8.27 -0.29
N LEU A 147 -12.26 -7.77 -0.32
CA LEU A 147 -12.74 -6.76 0.63
C LEU A 147 -12.65 -7.26 2.08
N ILE A 148 -13.02 -8.50 2.36
CA ILE A 148 -12.88 -9.11 3.69
C ILE A 148 -11.39 -9.23 4.05
N MET A 149 -10.58 -9.76 3.12
CA MET A 149 -9.15 -9.95 3.35
C MET A 149 -8.36 -8.65 3.47
N GLY A 150 -8.80 -7.55 2.84
CA GLY A 150 -8.14 -6.25 2.92
C GLY A 150 -8.08 -5.69 4.33
N GLY A 151 -9.09 -5.99 5.16
CA GLY A 151 -9.07 -5.67 6.59
C GLY A 151 -8.20 -6.62 7.42
N LEU A 152 -7.98 -7.84 6.92
CA LEU A 152 -7.32 -8.97 7.60
C LEU A 152 -5.81 -9.06 7.36
N ILE A 153 -5.39 -8.90 6.11
CA ILE A 153 -4.03 -9.18 5.64
C ILE A 153 -3.48 -7.88 5.06
N PRO A 154 -2.44 -7.26 5.65
CA PRO A 154 -1.98 -5.94 5.25
C PRO A 154 -1.10 -5.95 3.99
N SER A 155 -0.66 -7.14 3.56
CA SER A 155 0.11 -7.33 2.34
C SER A 155 -0.82 -7.66 1.19
N ASN A 156 -1.04 -6.68 0.32
CA ASN A 156 -1.80 -6.88 -0.91
C ASN A 156 -1.23 -8.01 -1.78
N SER A 157 0.11 -8.12 -1.88
CA SER A 157 0.78 -9.23 -2.57
C SER A 157 0.48 -10.59 -1.94
N ALA A 158 0.41 -10.67 -0.61
CA ALA A 158 0.09 -11.92 0.09
C ALA A 158 -1.39 -12.31 -0.11
N ARG A 159 -2.31 -11.32 -0.11
CA ARG A 159 -3.71 -11.57 -0.46
C ARG A 159 -3.84 -12.15 -1.87
N SER A 160 -3.24 -11.47 -2.85
CA SER A 160 -3.32 -11.91 -4.25
C SER A 160 -2.59 -13.24 -4.47
N GLY A 161 -1.29 -13.33 -4.20
CA GLY A 161 -0.50 -14.52 -4.50
C GLY A 161 -0.71 -15.70 -3.55
N GLY A 162 -1.01 -15.44 -2.28
CA GLY A 162 -1.13 -16.46 -1.25
C GLY A 162 -2.53 -17.04 -1.10
N VAL A 163 -3.58 -16.28 -1.44
CA VAL A 163 -4.97 -16.72 -1.30
C VAL A 163 -5.71 -16.67 -2.63
N VAL A 164 -5.90 -15.48 -3.20
CA VAL A 164 -6.81 -15.29 -4.34
C VAL A 164 -6.34 -16.02 -5.59
N TRP A 165 -5.05 -15.96 -5.92
CA TRP A 165 -4.50 -16.55 -7.13
C TRP A 165 -4.66 -18.08 -7.17
N PRO A 166 -4.24 -18.85 -6.15
CA PRO A 166 -4.47 -20.30 -6.13
C PRO A 166 -5.94 -20.70 -6.35
N ILE A 167 -6.87 -19.89 -5.85
CA ILE A 167 -8.31 -20.09 -6.04
C ILE A 167 -8.71 -19.82 -7.49
N VAL A 168 -8.27 -18.69 -8.06
CA VAL A 168 -8.50 -18.34 -9.47
C VAL A 168 -7.96 -19.43 -10.39
N GLU A 169 -6.74 -19.90 -10.14
CA GLU A 169 -6.10 -20.98 -10.89
C GLU A 169 -6.92 -22.27 -10.80
N SER A 170 -7.26 -22.73 -9.59
CA SER A 170 -8.04 -23.97 -9.39
C SER A 170 -9.42 -23.94 -10.05
N ILE A 171 -10.12 -22.80 -9.99
CA ILE A 171 -11.40 -22.64 -10.68
C ILE A 171 -11.20 -22.68 -12.20
N SER A 172 -10.16 -22.00 -12.70
CA SER A 172 -9.86 -21.95 -14.13
C SER A 172 -9.58 -23.35 -14.69
N GLU A 173 -8.82 -24.15 -13.96
CA GLU A 173 -8.53 -25.55 -14.31
C GLU A 173 -9.80 -26.41 -14.36
N THR A 174 -10.76 -26.20 -13.44
CA THR A 174 -12.06 -26.90 -13.43
C THR A 174 -12.89 -26.64 -14.70
N TYR A 175 -12.56 -25.58 -15.45
CA TYR A 175 -13.20 -25.21 -16.72
C TYR A 175 -12.30 -25.42 -17.94
N ASP A 176 -11.22 -26.18 -17.80
CA ASP A 176 -10.21 -26.39 -18.86
C ASP A 176 -9.70 -25.07 -19.45
N SER A 177 -9.64 -24.03 -18.62
CA SER A 177 -9.06 -22.74 -18.94
C SER A 177 -7.62 -22.77 -18.44
N LYS A 178 -6.65 -22.73 -19.36
CA LYS A 178 -5.21 -22.79 -19.07
C LYS A 178 -4.51 -21.54 -19.58
N PRO A 179 -3.28 -21.21 -19.11
CA PRO A 179 -2.49 -20.08 -19.61
C PRO A 179 -1.92 -20.39 -21.02
N ASP A 180 -2.83 -20.61 -21.96
CA ASP A 180 -2.61 -20.89 -23.38
C ASP A 180 -3.45 -19.89 -24.19
N GLU A 181 -2.97 -19.49 -25.37
CA GLU A 181 -3.59 -18.44 -26.18
C GLU A 181 -5.06 -18.70 -26.52
N LYS A 182 -5.44 -19.96 -26.74
CA LYS A 182 -6.81 -20.35 -27.12
C LYS A 182 -7.69 -20.66 -25.92
N LEU A 183 -7.11 -21.18 -24.84
CA LEU A 183 -7.88 -21.68 -23.69
C LEU A 183 -8.08 -20.64 -22.58
N ARG A 184 -7.18 -19.66 -22.46
CA ARG A 184 -7.19 -18.69 -21.35
C ARG A 184 -8.48 -17.87 -21.26
N LYS A 185 -9.15 -17.63 -22.40
CA LYS A 185 -10.35 -16.79 -22.50
C LYS A 185 -11.64 -17.50 -22.08
N LYS A 186 -11.61 -18.82 -21.87
CA LYS A 186 -12.75 -19.57 -21.34
C LYS A 186 -13.29 -18.95 -20.06
N ILE A 187 -12.40 -18.78 -19.07
CA ILE A 187 -12.75 -18.06 -17.83
C ILE A 187 -11.55 -17.45 -17.10
N GLY A 188 -10.36 -18.05 -17.21
CA GLY A 188 -9.23 -17.71 -16.37
C GLY A 188 -8.67 -16.31 -16.58
N ALA A 189 -8.63 -15.80 -17.82
CA ALA A 189 -8.23 -14.42 -18.09
C ALA A 189 -9.15 -13.40 -17.41
N PHE A 190 -10.46 -13.66 -17.42
CA PHE A 190 -11.43 -12.81 -16.74
C PHE A 190 -11.25 -12.85 -15.21
N LEU A 191 -11.06 -14.04 -14.63
CA LEU A 191 -10.90 -14.20 -13.18
C LEU A 191 -9.57 -13.64 -12.67
N ASP A 192 -8.47 -13.81 -13.42
CA ASP A 192 -7.16 -13.26 -13.11
C ASP A 192 -7.20 -11.73 -13.08
N PHE A 193 -7.77 -11.12 -14.12
CA PHE A 193 -7.94 -9.66 -14.19
C PHE A 193 -8.91 -9.14 -13.11
N MET A 194 -9.97 -9.89 -12.81
CA MET A 194 -10.88 -9.56 -11.71
C MET A 194 -10.21 -9.62 -10.35
N ALA A 195 -9.37 -10.64 -10.09
CA ALA A 195 -8.63 -10.74 -8.85
C ALA A 195 -7.71 -9.54 -8.64
N PHE A 196 -7.09 -9.05 -9.71
CA PHE A 196 -6.26 -7.85 -9.65
C PHE A 196 -7.06 -6.62 -9.22
N HIS A 197 -8.19 -6.35 -9.89
CA HIS A 197 -9.02 -5.19 -9.56
C HIS A 197 -9.73 -5.31 -8.22
N ALA A 198 -10.12 -6.51 -7.82
CA ALA A 198 -10.62 -6.79 -6.47
C ALA A 198 -9.59 -6.39 -5.40
N ASN A 199 -8.30 -6.67 -5.63
CA ASN A 199 -7.22 -6.29 -4.74
C ASN A 199 -6.98 -4.77 -4.69
N ILE A 200 -7.15 -4.05 -5.81
CA ILE A 200 -7.12 -2.58 -5.83
C ILE A 200 -8.24 -2.02 -4.95
N ILE A 201 -9.46 -2.53 -5.12
CA ILE A 201 -10.66 -2.08 -4.39
C ILE A 201 -10.51 -2.35 -2.89
N SER A 202 -10.02 -3.53 -2.50
CA SER A 202 -9.76 -3.84 -1.08
C SER A 202 -8.63 -2.99 -0.49
N THR A 203 -7.59 -2.73 -1.27
CA THR A 203 -6.48 -1.86 -0.87
C THR A 203 -6.94 -0.42 -0.65
N ALA A 204 -7.89 0.07 -1.43
CA ALA A 204 -8.44 1.41 -1.26
C ALA A 204 -9.28 1.55 0.02
N LEU A 205 -9.98 0.49 0.44
CA LEU A 205 -10.91 0.54 1.58
C LEU A 205 -10.22 0.73 2.93
N PHE A 206 -9.04 0.13 3.12
CA PHE A 206 -8.36 0.11 4.40
C PHE A 206 -7.00 0.79 4.31
N VAL A 207 -6.68 1.62 5.31
CA VAL A 207 -5.33 2.20 5.44
C VAL A 207 -4.26 1.10 5.55
N THR A 208 -4.60 -0.05 6.15
CA THR A 208 -3.75 -1.23 6.25
C THR A 208 -3.72 -2.07 4.97
N GLY A 209 -4.46 -1.71 3.92
CA GLY A 209 -4.62 -2.52 2.72
C GLY A 209 -3.33 -2.73 1.91
N ALA A 210 -2.37 -1.80 1.99
CA ALA A 210 -1.03 -1.96 1.44
C ALA A 210 -0.01 -1.00 2.08
N ALA A 211 1.27 -1.34 1.99
CA ALA A 211 2.38 -0.50 2.45
C ALA A 211 2.33 0.99 1.97
N PRO A 212 2.06 1.32 0.69
CA PRO A 212 1.97 2.72 0.24
C PRO A 212 0.92 3.56 0.98
N ASN A 213 -0.22 2.97 1.39
CA ASN A 213 -1.24 3.68 2.16
C ASN A 213 -0.69 4.17 3.50
N ILE A 214 0.11 3.32 4.15
CA ILE A 214 0.71 3.64 5.45
C ILE A 214 1.85 4.63 5.29
N VAL A 215 2.62 4.57 4.19
CA VAL A 215 3.58 5.62 3.84
C VAL A 215 2.85 6.96 3.72
N ALA A 216 1.72 7.01 3.01
CA ALA A 216 0.92 8.22 2.85
C ALA A 216 0.41 8.72 4.22
N GLN A 217 -0.09 7.85 5.09
CA GLN A 217 -0.47 8.18 6.48
C GLN A 217 0.70 8.78 7.27
N ALA A 218 1.88 8.14 7.25
CA ALA A 218 3.04 8.61 7.98
C ALA A 218 3.54 9.97 7.46
N MET A 219 3.50 10.18 6.14
CA MET A 219 3.88 11.45 5.52
C MET A 219 2.83 12.55 5.78
N ALA A 220 1.54 12.20 5.81
CA ALA A 220 0.48 13.14 6.18
C ALA A 220 0.63 13.63 7.62
N ALA A 221 1.02 12.74 8.54
CA ALA A 221 1.30 13.10 9.93
C ALA A 221 2.43 14.13 10.04
N LYS A 222 3.42 14.10 9.14
CA LYS A 222 4.48 15.13 9.03
C LYS A 222 3.97 16.47 8.51
N ALA A 223 2.85 16.46 7.77
CA ALA A 223 2.09 17.65 7.39
C ALA A 223 0.97 17.98 8.40
N HIS A 224 1.05 17.46 9.64
CA HIS A 224 0.09 17.69 10.72
C HIS A 224 -1.33 17.17 10.47
N TYR A 225 -1.51 16.19 9.58
CA TYR A 225 -2.77 15.50 9.39
C TYR A 225 -2.69 14.03 9.84
N GLN A 226 -3.45 13.67 10.88
CA GLN A 226 -3.51 12.30 11.39
C GLN A 226 -4.61 11.52 10.69
N MET A 227 -4.23 10.60 9.79
CA MET A 227 -5.18 9.65 9.22
C MET A 227 -5.45 8.55 10.23
N THR A 228 -6.62 8.54 10.86
CA THR A 228 -7.04 7.41 11.69
C THR A 228 -7.55 6.25 10.83
N TRP A 229 -7.55 5.03 11.37
CA TRP A 229 -8.09 3.87 10.65
C TRP A 229 -9.55 4.09 10.24
N ILE A 230 -10.37 4.59 11.17
CA ILE A 230 -11.78 4.89 10.92
C ILE A 230 -11.97 6.08 9.98
N GLY A 231 -11.10 7.10 10.04
CA GLY A 231 -11.13 8.25 9.14
C GLY A 231 -10.87 7.84 7.69
N TRP A 232 -9.88 6.96 7.49
CA TRP A 232 -9.62 6.36 6.17
C TRP A 232 -10.83 5.57 5.68
N PHE A 233 -11.29 4.61 6.48
CA PHE A 233 -12.42 3.75 6.12
C PHE A 233 -13.66 4.57 5.76
N THR A 234 -14.00 5.57 6.58
CA THR A 234 -15.18 6.43 6.36
C THR A 234 -15.03 7.26 5.09
N THR A 235 -13.84 7.76 4.77
CA THR A 235 -13.60 8.50 3.52
C THR A 235 -13.66 7.58 2.30
N ALA A 236 -13.14 6.36 2.41
CA ALA A 236 -13.00 5.41 1.31
C ALA A 236 -14.27 4.60 1.01
N ILE A 237 -15.15 4.37 1.99
CA ILE A 237 -16.26 3.41 1.87
C ILE A 237 -17.18 3.69 0.68
N VAL A 238 -17.58 4.94 0.47
CA VAL A 238 -18.49 5.32 -0.64
C VAL A 238 -17.84 5.11 -2.02
N PRO A 239 -16.65 5.69 -2.34
CA PRO A 239 -15.97 5.41 -3.61
C PRO A 239 -15.71 3.91 -3.82
N VAL A 240 -15.33 3.20 -2.76
CA VAL A 240 -15.06 1.75 -2.82
C VAL A 240 -16.30 0.94 -3.12
N VAL A 241 -17.45 1.22 -2.48
CA VAL A 241 -18.71 0.51 -2.76
C VAL A 241 -19.13 0.74 -4.21
N ILE A 242 -19.00 1.98 -4.71
CA ILE A 242 -19.26 2.30 -6.12
C ILE A 242 -18.34 1.47 -7.03
N CYS A 243 -17.04 1.41 -6.73
CA CYS A 243 -16.10 0.58 -7.49
C CYS A 243 -16.41 -0.92 -7.39
N ALA A 244 -16.75 -1.41 -6.20
CA ALA A 244 -17.06 -2.82 -5.96
C ALA A 244 -18.30 -3.26 -6.76
N ILE A 245 -19.21 -2.35 -7.07
CA ILE A 245 -20.37 -2.61 -7.95
C ILE A 245 -19.98 -2.45 -9.43
N ILE A 246 -19.37 -1.33 -9.81
CA ILE A 246 -19.16 -0.95 -11.20
C ILE A 246 -18.01 -1.72 -11.86
N ILE A 247 -16.87 -1.87 -11.18
CA ILE A 247 -15.65 -2.43 -11.78
C ILE A 247 -15.84 -3.91 -12.18
N PRO A 248 -16.41 -4.80 -11.35
CA PRO A 248 -16.65 -6.18 -11.77
C PRO A 248 -17.59 -6.29 -12.98
N TRP A 249 -18.66 -5.48 -13.00
CA TRP A 249 -19.59 -5.42 -14.11
C TRP A 249 -18.94 -4.88 -15.40
N LEU A 250 -18.11 -3.85 -15.27
CA LEU A 250 -17.43 -3.23 -16.40
C LEU A 250 -16.38 -4.17 -17.00
N ILE A 251 -15.60 -4.86 -16.17
CA ILE A 251 -14.67 -5.90 -16.62
C ILE A 251 -15.45 -7.02 -17.32
N TYR A 252 -16.59 -7.44 -16.79
CA TYR A 252 -17.43 -8.45 -17.44
C TYR A 252 -17.94 -8.04 -18.82
N LYS A 253 -18.14 -6.73 -19.07
CA LYS A 253 -18.51 -6.23 -20.40
C LYS A 253 -17.31 -6.04 -21.34
N MET A 254 -16.20 -5.53 -20.83
CA MET A 254 -15.01 -5.21 -21.64
C MET A 254 -14.14 -6.43 -21.93
N PHE A 255 -14.12 -7.39 -21.01
CA PHE A 255 -13.32 -8.59 -21.06
C PHE A 255 -14.14 -9.83 -20.64
N PRO A 256 -15.22 -10.15 -21.38
CA PRO A 256 -16.16 -11.20 -20.99
C PRO A 256 -15.50 -12.60 -21.05
N PRO A 257 -15.78 -13.48 -20.08
CA PRO A 257 -15.44 -14.89 -20.20
C PRO A 257 -16.36 -15.58 -21.23
N GLU A 258 -15.83 -16.56 -21.97
CA GLU A 258 -16.64 -17.39 -22.87
C GLU A 258 -17.63 -18.26 -22.08
N ILE A 259 -17.17 -18.83 -20.95
CA ILE A 259 -17.99 -19.64 -20.05
C ILE A 259 -18.67 -18.74 -19.02
N LYS A 260 -20.00 -18.63 -19.13
CA LYS A 260 -20.79 -17.74 -18.26
C LYS A 260 -21.52 -18.47 -17.13
N GLU A 261 -21.85 -19.75 -17.34
CA GLU A 261 -22.48 -20.61 -16.35
C GLU A 261 -21.44 -21.52 -15.71
N THR A 262 -21.39 -21.53 -14.38
CA THR A 262 -20.30 -22.15 -13.63
C THR A 262 -20.78 -23.07 -12.48
N PRO A 263 -21.63 -24.08 -12.72
CA PRO A 263 -22.09 -24.98 -11.66
C PRO A 263 -20.96 -25.78 -11.00
N ASN A 264 -19.93 -26.15 -11.76
CA ASN A 264 -18.76 -26.90 -11.25
C ASN A 264 -17.93 -26.10 -10.24
N ALA A 265 -17.84 -24.78 -10.35
CA ALA A 265 -17.13 -23.95 -9.36
C ALA A 265 -17.75 -24.08 -7.97
N LYS A 266 -19.09 -24.10 -7.90
CA LYS A 266 -19.81 -24.32 -6.65
C LYS A 266 -19.53 -25.72 -6.09
N ALA A 267 -19.64 -26.76 -6.93
CA ALA A 267 -19.42 -28.15 -6.51
C ALA A 267 -17.97 -28.39 -6.04
N TRP A 268 -16.98 -27.85 -6.76
CA TRP A 268 -15.57 -27.87 -6.38
C TRP A 268 -15.35 -27.24 -4.99
N SER A 269 -15.94 -26.06 -4.77
CA SER A 269 -15.83 -25.34 -3.52
C SER A 269 -16.51 -26.06 -2.34
N GLU A 270 -17.64 -26.72 -2.60
CA GLU A 270 -18.30 -27.60 -1.61
C GLU A 270 -17.44 -28.82 -1.27
N GLY A 271 -16.78 -29.43 -2.26
CA GLY A 271 -15.80 -30.50 -2.08
C GLY A 271 -14.62 -30.06 -1.22
N LYS A 272 -14.00 -28.91 -1.53
CA LYS A 272 -12.89 -28.35 -0.73
C LYS A 272 -13.29 -28.03 0.70
N LEU A 273 -14.49 -27.51 0.93
CA LEU A 273 -15.02 -27.29 2.28
C LEU A 273 -15.25 -28.60 3.03
N ALA A 274 -15.70 -29.66 2.35
CA ALA A 274 -15.87 -30.98 2.95
C ALA A 274 -14.52 -31.60 3.33
N GLU A 275 -13.51 -31.51 2.45
CA GLU A 275 -12.12 -31.93 2.74
C GLU A 275 -11.52 -31.17 3.94
N MET A 276 -11.77 -29.87 4.05
CA MET A 276 -11.33 -29.04 5.19
C MET A 276 -12.04 -29.36 6.51
N GLY A 277 -13.19 -30.05 6.46
CA GLY A 277 -14.00 -30.35 7.64
C GLY A 277 -14.54 -29.11 8.37
N LYS A 278 -14.97 -29.32 9.62
CA LYS A 278 -15.49 -28.24 10.50
C LYS A 278 -14.38 -27.26 10.87
N MET A 279 -14.77 -26.02 11.21
CA MET A 279 -13.84 -24.98 11.64
C MET A 279 -13.03 -25.45 12.86
N SER A 280 -11.70 -25.46 12.69
CA SER A 280 -10.77 -25.95 13.72
C SER A 280 -10.64 -24.96 14.87
N VAL A 281 -10.12 -25.40 16.02
CA VAL A 281 -9.87 -24.51 17.16
C VAL A 281 -8.89 -23.37 16.79
N PRO A 282 -7.77 -23.61 16.08
CA PRO A 282 -6.89 -22.54 15.63
C PRO A 282 -7.59 -21.49 14.76
N GLU A 283 -8.45 -21.91 13.82
CA GLU A 283 -9.22 -20.99 12.98
C GLU A 283 -10.19 -20.14 13.82
N LYS A 284 -10.87 -20.75 14.80
CA LYS A 284 -11.80 -20.04 15.70
C LYS A 284 -11.10 -18.99 16.54
N ILE A 285 -9.95 -19.34 17.13
CA ILE A 285 -9.14 -18.41 17.92
C ILE A 285 -8.66 -17.26 17.03
N MET A 286 -8.11 -17.56 15.85
CA MET A 286 -7.67 -16.55 14.89
C MET A 286 -8.81 -15.58 14.54
N THR A 287 -10.01 -16.11 14.30
CA THR A 287 -11.20 -15.29 14.00
C THR A 287 -11.58 -14.41 15.19
N ALA A 288 -11.59 -14.94 16.41
CA ALA A 288 -11.93 -14.18 17.61
C ALA A 288 -10.93 -13.05 17.88
N VAL A 289 -9.63 -13.32 17.77
CA VAL A 289 -8.58 -12.30 17.93
C VAL A 289 -8.71 -11.21 16.87
N PHE A 290 -9.01 -11.58 15.64
CA PHE A 290 -9.17 -10.61 14.57
C PHE A 290 -10.40 -9.71 14.76
N VAL A 291 -11.55 -10.30 15.11
CA VAL A 291 -12.76 -9.54 15.43
C VAL A 291 -12.50 -8.58 16.60
N MET A 292 -11.78 -9.03 17.62
CA MET A 292 -11.34 -8.18 18.74
C MET A 292 -10.48 -7.00 18.26
N ALA A 293 -9.49 -7.24 17.40
CA ALA A 293 -8.62 -6.17 16.89
C ALA A 293 -9.41 -5.11 16.09
N ILE A 294 -10.33 -5.53 15.22
CA ILE A 294 -11.24 -4.62 14.51
C ILE A 294 -12.08 -3.81 15.50
N LEU A 295 -12.71 -4.47 16.48
CA LEU A 295 -13.55 -3.78 17.46
C LEU A 295 -12.74 -2.74 18.23
N MET A 296 -11.52 -3.06 18.65
CA MET A 296 -10.63 -2.09 19.33
C MET A 296 -10.24 -0.92 18.42
N TRP A 297 -9.93 -1.15 17.14
CA TRP A 297 -9.64 -0.05 16.21
C TRP A 297 -10.87 0.84 15.93
N VAL A 298 -12.07 0.28 15.90
CA VAL A 298 -13.31 1.06 15.82
C VAL A 298 -13.50 1.88 17.08
N LEU A 299 -13.31 1.28 18.26
CA LEU A 299 -13.41 1.95 19.56
C LEU A 299 -12.36 3.05 19.75
N ALA A 300 -11.17 2.93 19.13
CA ALA A 300 -10.16 3.99 19.11
C ALA A 300 -10.67 5.32 18.51
N GLY A 301 -11.68 5.26 17.63
CA GLY A 301 -12.34 6.45 17.10
C GLY A 301 -13.26 7.17 18.09
N PHE A 302 -13.67 6.49 19.17
CA PHE A 302 -14.58 7.01 20.21
C PHE A 302 -13.88 7.29 21.54
N PHE A 303 -12.78 6.59 21.82
CA PHE A 303 -12.04 6.69 23.08
C PHE A 303 -10.56 6.97 22.81
N ASP A 304 -10.07 8.12 23.25
CA ASP A 304 -8.67 8.54 23.11
C ASP A 304 -7.83 8.04 24.31
N ILE A 305 -7.57 6.73 24.32
CA ILE A 305 -6.74 6.07 25.34
C ILE A 305 -5.63 5.24 24.70
N GLN A 306 -4.47 5.15 25.37
CA GLN A 306 -3.28 4.47 24.83
C GLN A 306 -3.53 2.99 24.50
N GLN A 307 -4.44 2.33 25.22
CA GLN A 307 -4.81 0.92 25.03
C GLN A 307 -5.55 0.68 23.70
N PHE A 308 -6.04 1.73 23.03
CA PHE A 308 -6.67 1.64 21.72
C PHE A 308 -5.80 2.22 20.61
N GLU A 309 -4.57 2.63 20.91
CA GLU A 309 -3.62 3.03 19.88
C GLU A 309 -3.41 1.85 18.91
N ALA A 310 -3.42 2.14 17.60
CA ALA A 310 -3.55 1.11 16.59
C ALA A 310 -2.38 0.11 16.61
N ALA A 311 -1.14 0.59 16.78
CA ALA A 311 0.03 -0.27 16.87
C ALA A 311 -0.02 -1.14 18.13
N TYR A 312 -0.42 -0.58 19.27
CA TYR A 312 -0.62 -1.36 20.51
C TYR A 312 -1.65 -2.49 20.31
N VAL A 313 -2.80 -2.22 19.71
CA VAL A 313 -3.81 -3.25 19.41
C VAL A 313 -3.22 -4.39 18.56
N ALA A 314 -2.37 -4.05 17.58
CA ALA A 314 -1.70 -5.06 16.77
C ALA A 314 -0.69 -5.90 17.59
N PHE A 315 0.07 -5.29 18.50
CA PHE A 315 0.92 -6.02 19.44
C PHE A 315 0.10 -6.95 20.34
N LEU A 316 -0.99 -6.45 20.93
CA LEU A 316 -1.88 -7.22 21.78
C LEU A 316 -2.43 -8.44 21.05
N ALA A 317 -2.91 -8.26 19.82
CA ALA A 317 -3.40 -9.35 18.98
C ALA A 317 -2.31 -10.42 18.73
N VAL A 318 -1.09 -10.02 18.34
CA VAL A 318 0.02 -10.95 18.14
C VAL A 318 0.38 -11.71 19.42
N VAL A 319 0.41 -11.03 20.57
CA VAL A 319 0.68 -11.66 21.87
C VAL A 319 -0.39 -12.70 22.21
N ILE A 320 -1.67 -12.40 21.98
CA ILE A 320 -2.75 -13.38 22.19
C ILE A 320 -2.58 -14.59 21.25
N LEU A 321 -2.19 -14.38 19.99
CA LEU A 321 -1.92 -15.48 19.05
C LEU A 321 -0.73 -16.36 19.47
N LEU A 322 0.28 -15.77 20.13
CA LEU A 322 1.39 -16.51 20.71
C LEU A 322 0.96 -17.30 21.96
N ILE A 323 0.22 -16.68 22.88
CA ILE A 323 -0.27 -17.31 24.12
C ILE A 323 -1.19 -18.49 23.80
N THR A 324 -2.06 -18.34 22.80
CA THR A 324 -3.02 -19.37 22.38
C THR A 324 -2.39 -20.50 21.54
N GLY A 325 -1.13 -20.35 21.13
CA GLY A 325 -0.41 -21.33 20.32
C GLY A 325 -0.78 -21.35 18.83
N VAL A 326 -1.58 -20.39 18.36
CA VAL A 326 -1.84 -20.22 16.91
C VAL A 326 -0.54 -19.88 16.19
N LEU A 327 0.27 -18.99 16.78
CA LEU A 327 1.61 -18.65 16.33
C LEU A 327 2.67 -19.15 17.30
N LYS A 328 3.80 -19.58 16.76
CA LYS A 328 5.05 -19.80 17.49
C LYS A 328 5.91 -18.54 17.38
N VAL A 329 6.82 -18.34 18.33
CA VAL A 329 7.81 -17.25 18.24
C VAL A 329 8.65 -17.35 16.96
N ASP A 330 8.96 -18.57 16.53
CA ASP A 330 9.68 -18.81 15.28
C ASP A 330 8.91 -18.35 14.02
N ASP A 331 7.57 -18.41 14.04
CA ASP A 331 6.75 -17.86 12.94
C ASP A 331 6.92 -16.33 12.85
N LEU A 332 6.93 -15.65 13.99
CA LEU A 332 7.19 -14.20 14.09
C LEU A 332 8.60 -13.84 13.61
N LEU A 333 9.63 -14.62 13.99
CA LEU A 333 11.02 -14.35 13.60
C LEU A 333 11.26 -14.60 12.12
N LYS A 334 10.57 -15.58 11.53
CA LYS A 334 10.69 -15.93 10.11
C LYS A 334 9.83 -15.08 9.19
N GLU A 335 8.93 -14.25 9.72
CA GLU A 335 8.10 -13.33 8.93
C GLU A 335 8.93 -12.16 8.37
N LYS A 336 9.73 -12.43 7.34
CA LYS A 336 10.66 -11.48 6.71
C LYS A 336 9.96 -10.21 6.23
N GLY A 337 8.68 -10.29 5.85
CA GLY A 337 7.88 -9.15 5.43
C GLY A 337 7.80 -8.07 6.51
N ALA A 338 7.53 -8.47 7.75
CA ALA A 338 7.43 -7.59 8.92
C ALA A 338 8.75 -6.85 9.21
N TRP A 339 9.88 -7.58 9.21
CA TRP A 339 11.19 -6.99 9.49
C TRP A 339 11.69 -6.09 8.37
N ASN A 340 11.45 -6.50 7.12
CA ASN A 340 11.81 -5.71 5.96
C ASN A 340 11.09 -4.35 5.97
N ILE A 341 9.77 -4.33 6.22
CA ILE A 341 8.99 -3.08 6.25
C ILE A 341 9.34 -2.19 7.44
N LEU A 342 9.58 -2.79 8.62
CA LEU A 342 10.03 -2.06 9.79
C LEU A 342 11.32 -1.28 9.50
N ILE A 343 12.28 -1.89 8.79
CA ILE A 343 13.55 -1.25 8.46
C ILE A 343 13.34 -0.07 7.49
N TRP A 344 12.82 -0.33 6.30
CA TRP A 344 12.84 0.69 5.26
C TRP A 344 11.86 1.84 5.55
N LEU A 345 10.69 1.55 6.14
CA LEU A 345 9.69 2.58 6.41
C LEU A 345 10.15 3.53 7.52
N SER A 346 10.70 2.97 8.60
CA SER A 346 11.30 3.75 9.69
C SER A 346 12.34 4.74 9.18
N ILE A 347 13.25 4.26 8.31
CA ILE A 347 14.32 5.09 7.73
C ILE A 347 13.76 6.20 6.85
N LEU A 348 12.83 5.90 5.95
CA LEU A 348 12.28 6.91 5.05
C LEU A 348 11.46 7.96 5.80
N VAL A 349 10.68 7.56 6.81
CA VAL A 349 9.96 8.50 7.68
C VAL A 349 10.94 9.36 8.48
N PHE A 350 12.04 8.79 8.95
CA PHE A 350 13.10 9.55 9.63
C PHE A 350 13.74 10.59 8.70
N MET A 351 14.16 10.19 7.49
CA MET A 351 14.76 11.10 6.52
C MET A 351 13.78 12.21 6.10
N ALA A 352 12.51 11.88 5.89
CA ALA A 352 11.47 12.88 5.62
C ALA A 352 11.27 13.84 6.81
N SER A 353 11.34 13.33 8.04
CA SER A 353 11.30 14.18 9.24
C SER A 353 12.45 15.18 9.27
N LYS A 354 13.66 14.76 8.87
CA LYS A 354 14.82 15.67 8.79
C LYS A 354 14.61 16.79 7.77
N LEU A 355 13.93 16.53 6.66
CA LEU A 355 13.58 17.60 5.72
C LEU A 355 12.64 18.64 6.34
N THR A 356 11.68 18.19 7.16
CA THR A 356 10.82 19.10 7.92
C THR A 356 11.61 19.86 8.97
N ASP A 357 12.41 19.17 9.79
CA ASP A 357 13.22 19.76 10.87
C ASP A 357 14.20 20.82 10.35
N TYR A 358 14.78 20.59 9.16
CA TYR A 358 15.69 21.55 8.51
C TYR A 358 15.01 22.66 7.71
N GLY A 359 13.67 22.69 7.68
CA GLY A 359 12.88 23.76 7.08
C GLY A 359 12.68 23.65 5.56
N PHE A 360 13.04 22.52 4.93
CA PHE A 360 12.86 22.32 3.49
C PHE A 360 11.38 22.40 3.07
N ILE A 361 10.50 21.73 3.83
CA ILE A 361 9.06 21.67 3.52
C ILE A 361 8.42 23.06 3.58
N GLY A 362 8.75 23.86 4.60
CA GLY A 362 8.25 25.22 4.74
C GLY A 362 8.74 26.16 3.64
N TRP A 363 10.00 26.04 3.24
CA TRP A 363 10.57 26.79 2.12
C TRP A 363 9.90 26.43 0.78
N PHE A 364 9.71 25.13 0.52
CA PHE A 364 9.09 24.64 -0.72
C PHE A 364 7.63 25.10 -0.83
N ALA A 365 6.86 25.03 0.27
CA ALA A 365 5.49 25.52 0.32
C ALA A 365 5.38 27.00 -0.11
N LYS A 366 6.24 27.87 0.45
CA LYS A 366 6.26 29.30 0.13
C LYS A 366 6.62 29.56 -1.34
N THR A 367 7.60 28.82 -1.87
CA THR A 367 8.05 28.95 -3.26
C THR A 367 6.96 28.55 -4.26
N VAL A 368 6.22 27.50 -3.95
CA VAL A 368 5.09 27.06 -4.76
C VAL A 368 3.94 28.06 -4.68
N GLN A 369 3.63 28.57 -3.49
CA GLN A 369 2.58 29.56 -3.27
C GLN A 369 2.82 30.85 -4.08
N SER A 370 4.08 31.30 -4.19
CA SER A 370 4.45 32.45 -5.00
C SER A 370 4.47 32.16 -6.52
N GLY A 371 4.52 30.90 -6.93
CA GLY A 371 4.54 30.49 -8.33
C GLY A 371 3.17 30.18 -8.94
N LEU A 372 2.15 29.85 -8.13
CA LEU A 372 0.83 29.37 -8.58
C LEU A 372 -0.28 30.43 -8.54
N HIS A 373 0.04 31.72 -8.67
CA HIS A 373 -0.96 32.78 -8.68
C HIS A 373 -1.95 32.62 -9.86
N GLY A 374 -3.26 32.72 -9.58
CA GLY A 374 -4.33 32.76 -10.59
C GLY A 374 -4.95 31.40 -10.96
N ILE A 375 -4.53 30.29 -10.37
CA ILE A 375 -5.12 28.96 -10.59
C ILE A 375 -5.92 28.55 -9.34
N SER A 376 -7.14 28.04 -9.51
CA SER A 376 -7.93 27.56 -8.38
C SER A 376 -7.31 26.31 -7.76
N TRP A 377 -7.36 26.20 -6.44
CA TRP A 377 -6.82 25.04 -5.71
C TRP A 377 -7.41 23.71 -6.21
N GLY A 378 -8.66 23.71 -6.69
CA GLY A 378 -9.33 22.53 -7.25
C GLY A 378 -8.67 22.03 -8.53
N VAL A 379 -8.26 22.95 -9.42
CA VAL A 379 -7.51 22.61 -10.63
C VAL A 379 -6.13 22.09 -10.27
N VAL A 380 -5.44 22.74 -9.33
CA VAL A 380 -4.12 22.28 -8.85
C VAL A 380 -4.21 20.86 -8.30
N LEU A 381 -5.16 20.60 -7.40
CA LEU A 381 -5.36 19.27 -6.82
C LEU A 381 -5.70 18.23 -7.89
N ALA A 382 -6.56 18.55 -8.86
CA ALA A 382 -6.89 17.64 -9.96
C ALA A 382 -5.66 17.28 -10.81
N VAL A 383 -4.84 18.26 -11.16
CA VAL A 383 -3.59 18.03 -11.90
C VAL A 383 -2.62 17.17 -11.08
N LEU A 384 -2.47 17.46 -9.78
CA LEU A 384 -1.61 16.66 -8.90
C LEU A 384 -2.08 15.21 -8.77
N VAL A 385 -3.39 14.97 -8.69
CA VAL A 385 -3.97 13.62 -8.69
C VAL A 385 -3.66 12.90 -10.01
N LEU A 386 -3.80 13.58 -11.16
CA LEU A 386 -3.46 12.99 -12.46
C LEU A 386 -1.97 12.66 -12.58
N VAL A 387 -1.11 13.58 -12.15
CA VAL A 387 0.35 13.35 -12.13
C VAL A 387 0.69 12.23 -11.15
N MET A 388 0.06 12.18 -9.97
CA MET A 388 0.27 11.09 -9.00
C MET A 388 -0.10 9.75 -9.62
N PHE A 389 -1.23 9.65 -10.33
CA PHE A 389 -1.65 8.43 -10.99
C PHE A 389 -0.71 8.02 -12.15
N TYR A 390 -0.46 8.91 -13.10
CA TYR A 390 0.27 8.56 -14.33
C TYR A 390 1.79 8.50 -14.16
N SER A 391 2.36 9.22 -13.20
CA SER A 391 3.79 9.06 -12.88
C SER A 391 4.11 7.63 -12.42
N HIS A 392 3.12 6.87 -11.94
CA HIS A 392 3.32 5.50 -11.51
C HIS A 392 3.78 4.55 -12.63
N TYR A 393 3.56 4.88 -13.92
CA TYR A 393 4.13 4.13 -15.04
C TYR A 393 5.66 4.04 -14.98
N PHE A 394 6.32 5.02 -14.35
CA PHE A 394 7.78 5.08 -14.18
C PHE A 394 8.27 4.39 -12.90
N PHE A 395 7.38 3.79 -12.12
CA PHE A 395 7.71 3.17 -10.83
C PHE A 395 7.33 1.70 -10.81
N ALA A 396 8.26 0.86 -10.37
CA ALA A 396 8.03 -0.56 -10.09
C ALA A 396 7.81 -0.84 -8.60
N SER A 397 7.37 0.17 -7.85
CA SER A 397 7.11 0.12 -6.40
C SER A 397 6.19 1.28 -6.00
N GLY A 398 4.96 0.96 -5.59
CA GLY A 398 4.04 1.92 -4.98
C GLY A 398 4.65 2.65 -3.80
N THR A 399 5.32 1.92 -2.90
CA THR A 399 6.02 2.51 -1.76
C THR A 399 7.04 3.57 -2.17
N ALA A 400 7.93 3.26 -3.12
CA ALA A 400 8.97 4.21 -3.54
C ALA A 400 8.34 5.46 -4.16
N HIS A 401 7.26 5.27 -4.92
CA HIS A 401 6.49 6.34 -5.53
C HIS A 401 5.81 7.26 -4.51
N VAL A 402 5.12 6.71 -3.51
CA VAL A 402 4.50 7.50 -2.44
C VAL A 402 5.56 8.26 -1.65
N THR A 403 6.67 7.62 -1.27
CA THR A 403 7.76 8.30 -0.57
C THR A 403 8.35 9.45 -1.40
N ALA A 404 8.43 9.29 -2.72
CA ALA A 404 8.97 10.30 -3.62
C ALA A 404 8.05 11.53 -3.77
N LEU A 405 6.75 11.29 -3.99
CA LEU A 405 5.86 12.33 -4.54
C LEU A 405 4.76 12.80 -3.58
N TYR A 406 4.35 11.98 -2.60
CA TYR A 406 3.16 12.28 -1.80
C TYR A 406 3.31 13.56 -0.98
N LEU A 407 4.38 13.68 -0.17
CA LEU A 407 4.58 14.87 0.67
C LEU A 407 4.79 16.14 -0.17
N PRO A 408 5.63 16.14 -1.24
CA PRO A 408 5.71 17.28 -2.14
C PRO A 408 4.36 17.70 -2.74
N PHE A 409 3.54 16.76 -3.21
CA PHE A 409 2.24 17.07 -3.81
C PHE A 409 1.23 17.57 -2.77
N LEU A 410 1.27 17.01 -1.55
CA LEU A 410 0.46 17.50 -0.43
C LEU A 410 0.85 18.94 -0.07
N THR A 411 2.14 19.24 -0.02
CA THR A 411 2.62 20.60 0.24
C THR A 411 2.20 21.57 -0.86
N VAL A 412 2.29 21.18 -2.14
CA VAL A 412 1.85 22.02 -3.27
C VAL A 412 0.36 22.30 -3.23
N SER A 413 -0.47 21.28 -3.01
CA SER A 413 -1.93 21.43 -2.95
C SER A 413 -2.37 22.37 -1.82
N VAL A 414 -1.80 22.20 -0.62
CA VAL A 414 -2.10 23.08 0.53
C VAL A 414 -1.59 24.50 0.29
N ALA A 415 -0.40 24.66 -0.28
CA ALA A 415 0.14 25.98 -0.65
C ALA A 415 -0.71 26.71 -1.70
N ALA A 416 -1.39 25.97 -2.58
CA ALA A 416 -2.36 26.50 -3.53
C ALA A 416 -3.72 26.86 -2.90
N GLY A 417 -3.92 26.59 -1.60
CA GLY A 417 -5.14 26.90 -0.85
C GLY A 417 -6.13 25.74 -0.73
N ALA A 418 -5.76 24.52 -1.10
CA ALA A 418 -6.63 23.36 -0.94
C ALA A 418 -6.74 22.95 0.55
N PRO A 419 -7.91 22.46 1.02
CA PRO A 419 -8.03 21.92 2.36
C PRO A 419 -7.06 20.76 2.59
N LEU A 420 -6.34 20.79 3.72
CA LEU A 420 -5.30 19.80 4.07
C LEU A 420 -5.84 18.37 4.08
N ALA A 421 -6.94 18.14 4.81
CA ALA A 421 -7.53 16.81 4.96
C ALA A 421 -8.02 16.22 3.64
N LEU A 422 -8.70 17.02 2.81
CA LEU A 422 -9.12 16.61 1.46
C LEU A 422 -7.92 16.22 0.60
N SER A 423 -6.91 17.08 0.54
CA SER A 423 -5.75 16.88 -0.33
C SER A 423 -4.96 15.64 0.10
N ALA A 424 -4.78 15.46 1.41
CA ALA A 424 -4.12 14.30 1.99
C ALA A 424 -4.86 13.00 1.62
N MET A 425 -6.18 12.95 1.84
CA MET A 425 -6.98 11.75 1.52
C MET A 425 -7.07 11.48 0.01
N MET A 426 -7.24 12.52 -0.82
CA MET A 426 -7.28 12.40 -2.27
C MET A 426 -5.98 11.82 -2.83
N LEU A 427 -4.84 12.39 -2.45
CA LEU A 427 -3.53 11.89 -2.87
C LEU A 427 -3.28 10.48 -2.35
N ALA A 428 -3.64 10.19 -1.09
CA ALA A 428 -3.44 8.88 -0.47
C ALA A 428 -4.29 7.79 -1.13
N LEU A 429 -5.56 8.06 -1.43
CA LEU A 429 -6.42 7.12 -2.16
C LEU A 429 -5.96 6.98 -3.62
N THR A 430 -5.39 8.01 -4.23
CA THR A 430 -4.79 7.90 -5.57
C THR A 430 -3.65 6.88 -5.60
N THR A 431 -2.89 6.75 -4.50
CA THR A 431 -1.82 5.74 -4.36
C THR A 431 -2.32 4.30 -4.42
N THR A 432 -3.62 4.08 -4.17
CA THR A 432 -4.24 2.76 -4.24
C THR A 432 -4.64 2.43 -5.67
N ILE A 433 -5.34 3.35 -6.33
CA ILE A 433 -5.91 3.16 -7.67
C ILE A 433 -4.89 3.24 -8.80
N MET A 434 -3.72 3.89 -8.58
CA MET A 434 -2.62 3.92 -9.55
C MET A 434 -2.07 2.53 -9.89
N ALA A 435 -2.40 1.50 -9.11
CA ALA A 435 -2.14 0.11 -9.45
C ALA A 435 -2.73 -0.26 -10.82
N SER A 436 -3.84 0.38 -11.24
CA SER A 436 -4.48 0.20 -12.54
C SER A 436 -3.66 0.84 -13.68
N THR A 437 -2.42 0.38 -13.85
CA THR A 437 -1.46 0.88 -14.84
C THR A 437 -0.66 -0.29 -15.44
N THR A 438 0.54 -0.56 -14.92
CA THR A 438 1.50 -1.50 -15.51
C THR A 438 1.48 -2.85 -14.80
N HIS A 439 1.99 -3.87 -15.48
CA HIS A 439 2.28 -5.19 -14.92
C HIS A 439 3.29 -5.17 -13.76
N TYR A 440 3.96 -4.06 -13.47
CA TYR A 440 4.92 -3.94 -12.37
C TYR A 440 4.52 -2.87 -11.32
N ALA A 441 3.31 -2.32 -11.41
CA ALA A 441 2.84 -1.25 -10.54
C ALA A 441 2.99 -1.62 -9.05
N ASN A 442 2.60 -2.85 -8.70
CA ASN A 442 2.77 -3.42 -7.38
C ASN A 442 2.97 -4.95 -7.45
N GLY A 443 3.09 -5.58 -6.28
CA GLY A 443 3.24 -7.04 -6.19
C GLY A 443 2.07 -7.82 -6.82
N PRO A 444 0.80 -7.54 -6.48
CA PRO A 444 -0.36 -8.13 -7.14
C PRO A 444 -0.34 -8.03 -8.67
N ALA A 445 0.00 -6.85 -9.21
CA ALA A 445 0.13 -6.64 -10.65
C ALA A 445 1.20 -7.56 -11.26
N SER A 446 2.34 -7.69 -10.58
CA SER A 446 3.46 -8.50 -11.06
C SER A 446 3.14 -9.99 -11.02
N ILE A 447 2.41 -10.43 -10.00
CA ILE A 447 1.95 -11.82 -9.88
C ILE A 447 0.94 -12.12 -10.98
N LEU A 448 -0.17 -11.38 -11.04
CA LEU A 448 -1.31 -11.72 -11.90
C LEU A 448 -1.03 -11.46 -13.39
N ALA A 449 -0.31 -10.38 -13.72
CA ALA A 449 0.06 -10.11 -15.11
C ALA A 449 1.08 -11.12 -15.70
N SER A 450 1.70 -11.97 -14.86
CA SER A 450 2.71 -12.96 -15.28
C SER A 450 2.21 -14.40 -15.26
N THR A 451 0.94 -14.64 -14.92
CA THR A 451 0.36 -15.99 -14.87
C THR A 451 0.17 -16.63 -16.25
N GLY A 452 0.23 -15.83 -17.31
CA GLY A 452 -0.02 -16.24 -18.70
C GLY A 452 -1.50 -16.22 -19.11
N TYR A 453 -2.43 -15.89 -18.20
CA TYR A 453 -3.86 -15.80 -18.54
C TYR A 453 -4.24 -14.48 -19.22
N VAL A 454 -3.62 -13.36 -18.84
CA VAL A 454 -3.87 -12.05 -19.44
C VAL A 454 -2.65 -11.62 -20.24
N SER A 455 -2.82 -11.34 -21.54
CA SER A 455 -1.71 -10.81 -22.33
C SER A 455 -1.34 -9.40 -21.87
N GLN A 456 -0.07 -9.02 -21.96
CA GLN A 456 0.38 -7.71 -21.50
C GLN A 456 -0.28 -6.55 -22.27
N SER A 457 -0.59 -6.73 -23.56
CA SER A 457 -1.34 -5.74 -24.34
C SER A 457 -2.77 -5.53 -23.83
N GLU A 458 -3.47 -6.62 -23.50
CA GLU A 458 -4.80 -6.55 -22.88
C GLU A 458 -4.71 -5.93 -21.48
N TRP A 459 -3.72 -6.32 -20.68
CA TRP A 459 -3.47 -5.78 -19.35
C TRP A 459 -3.36 -4.26 -19.36
N TRP A 460 -2.47 -3.71 -20.19
CA TRP A 460 -2.23 -2.26 -20.23
C TRP A 460 -3.43 -1.51 -20.81
N LYS A 461 -4.04 -2.03 -21.87
CA LYS A 461 -5.22 -1.41 -22.50
C LYS A 461 -6.38 -1.31 -21.52
N TYR A 462 -6.72 -2.40 -20.84
CA TYR A 462 -7.85 -2.42 -19.92
C TYR A 462 -7.55 -1.69 -18.62
N ASN A 463 -6.33 -1.76 -18.10
CA ASN A 463 -5.92 -0.96 -16.94
C ASN A 463 -5.94 0.54 -17.22
N PHE A 464 -5.57 0.97 -18.43
CA PHE A 464 -5.70 2.38 -18.80
C PHE A 464 -7.16 2.85 -18.75
N VAL A 465 -8.08 2.08 -19.32
CA VAL A 465 -9.52 2.40 -19.30
C VAL A 465 -10.06 2.38 -17.86
N LEU A 466 -9.75 1.35 -17.07
CA LEU A 466 -10.20 1.27 -15.69
C LEU A 466 -9.54 2.32 -14.80
N GLY A 467 -8.31 2.73 -15.11
CA GLY A 467 -7.63 3.82 -14.43
C GLY A 467 -8.37 5.15 -14.59
N LEU A 468 -8.86 5.46 -15.79
CA LEU A 468 -9.74 6.61 -16.03
C LEU A 468 -11.04 6.51 -15.21
N VAL A 469 -11.64 5.32 -15.15
CA VAL A 469 -12.86 5.09 -14.36
C VAL A 469 -12.60 5.30 -12.87
N TYR A 470 -11.49 4.78 -12.32
CA TYR A 470 -11.09 5.01 -10.93
C TYR A 470 -10.84 6.50 -10.67
N LEU A 471 -10.13 7.20 -11.56
CA LEU A 471 -9.86 8.63 -11.42
C LEU A 471 -11.14 9.45 -11.38
N VAL A 472 -12.13 9.12 -12.21
CA VAL A 472 -13.45 9.78 -12.19
C VAL A 472 -14.20 9.44 -10.90
N ILE A 473 -14.30 8.16 -10.53
CA ILE A 473 -15.04 7.74 -9.33
C ILE A 473 -14.42 8.40 -8.10
N PHE A 474 -13.12 8.20 -7.84
CA PHE A 474 -12.47 8.76 -6.67
C PHE A 474 -12.39 10.29 -6.74
N GLY A 475 -12.05 10.86 -7.90
CA GLY A 475 -11.91 12.30 -8.09
C GLY A 475 -13.20 13.09 -7.88
N VAL A 476 -14.36 12.49 -8.15
CA VAL A 476 -15.67 13.12 -7.92
C VAL A 476 -16.24 12.75 -6.55
N THR A 477 -16.19 11.48 -6.17
CA THR A 477 -16.89 11.01 -4.98
C THR A 477 -16.15 11.33 -3.68
N VAL A 478 -14.82 11.31 -3.66
CA VAL A 478 -14.06 11.64 -2.43
C VAL A 478 -14.29 13.10 -2.02
N PRO A 479 -14.22 14.11 -2.91
CA PRO A 479 -14.55 15.48 -2.52
C PRO A 479 -16.01 15.66 -2.09
N LEU A 480 -16.96 15.09 -2.83
CA LEU A 480 -18.40 15.23 -2.53
C LEU A 480 -18.77 14.54 -1.21
N TRP A 481 -18.38 13.28 -1.04
CA TRP A 481 -18.59 12.53 0.19
C TRP A 481 -17.81 13.12 1.36
N GLY A 482 -16.57 13.55 1.10
CA GLY A 482 -15.73 14.29 2.04
C GLY A 482 -16.45 15.53 2.59
N LYS A 483 -17.21 16.24 1.76
CA LYS A 483 -18.01 17.39 2.20
C LYS A 483 -19.14 16.98 3.13
N VAL A 484 -19.79 15.84 2.88
CA VAL A 484 -20.88 15.30 3.71
C VAL A 484 -20.39 14.87 5.09
N ILE A 485 -19.22 14.22 5.16
CA ILE A 485 -18.65 13.72 6.42
C ILE A 485 -17.83 14.76 7.19
N GLY A 486 -17.78 16.02 6.73
CA GLY A 486 -17.02 17.09 7.38
C GLY A 486 -15.50 16.95 7.26
N LEU A 487 -15.00 16.28 6.21
CA LEU A 487 -13.57 16.19 5.93
C LEU A 487 -12.97 17.54 5.50
N TRP A 488 -13.76 18.39 4.82
CA TRP A 488 -13.33 19.71 4.32
C TRP A 488 -14.49 20.69 4.08
#